data_AF-A0AA43Z600-F1
#
_entry.id   AF-A0AA43Z600-F1
#
_cell.length_a   1.000
_cell.length_b   1.000
_cell.length_c   1.000
_cell.angle_alpha   90.00
_cell.angle_beta   90.00
_cell.angle_gamma   90.00
#
_symmetry.space_group_name_H-M   'P 1'
#
loop_
_entity.id
_entity.type
_entity.pdbx_description
1 polymer ?
#
loop_
_entity_poly.entity_id
_entity_poly.type
_entity_poly.pdbx_seq_one_letter_code
_entity_poly.pdbx_strand_id
1 'polypeptide(L)'
;MRIKILCQNRVGLLRDILDLLLESGVDVVRGEVGGERGEAIYLACPDLVDQQLQALMPRLKGIGGVTGVAQVELLPGERRRGDADALPGGFSLDGSLGEILGRFEKAVLQRLLGEYPSSRLLARRLGVSHTTIANKLRQHGLGRE
;
A
#
# COMPACT_ATOMS: atom_id res chain seq x y z
N MET A 1 -12.50 4.13 -11.16
CA MET A 1 -11.99 5.21 -10.28
C MET A 1 -12.10 4.84 -8.80
N ARG A 2 -11.36 5.51 -7.90
CA ARG A 2 -11.49 5.38 -6.44
C ARG A 2 -11.73 6.75 -5.80
N ILE A 3 -12.65 6.82 -4.86
CA ILE A 3 -13.04 8.06 -4.19
C ILE A 3 -13.00 7.91 -2.68
N LYS A 4 -12.69 9.00 -2.00
CA LYS A 4 -12.73 9.18 -0.55
C LYS A 4 -13.81 10.20 -0.23
N ILE A 5 -14.73 9.84 0.65
CA ILE A 5 -15.76 10.71 1.18
C ILE A 5 -15.45 10.93 2.66
N LEU A 6 -15.14 12.17 3.03
CA LEU A 6 -15.00 12.60 4.41
C LEU A 6 -16.38 12.87 4.98
N CYS A 7 -16.64 12.37 6.18
CA CYS A 7 -17.95 12.48 6.78
C CYS A 7 -17.95 12.41 8.30
N GLN A 8 -18.96 13.04 8.89
CA GLN A 8 -19.37 12.85 10.27
C GLN A 8 -20.22 11.58 10.34
N ASN A 9 -19.77 10.60 11.12
CA ASN A 9 -20.43 9.31 11.21
C ASN A 9 -21.84 9.48 11.79
N ARG A 10 -22.86 9.08 11.01
CA ARG A 10 -24.25 9.04 11.45
C ARG A 10 -24.94 7.80 10.90
N VAL A 11 -25.96 7.33 11.61
CA VAL A 11 -26.79 6.22 11.15
C VAL A 11 -27.45 6.59 9.81
N GLY A 12 -27.38 5.67 8.85
CA GLY A 12 -27.97 5.85 7.52
C GLY A 12 -27.07 6.55 6.49
N LEU A 13 -25.94 7.16 6.89
CA LEU A 13 -25.09 7.89 5.94
C LEU A 13 -24.61 7.04 4.76
N LEU A 14 -24.11 5.83 5.03
CA LEU A 14 -23.66 4.94 3.97
C LEU A 14 -24.82 4.57 3.03
N ARG A 15 -26.03 4.42 3.57
CA ARG A 15 -27.22 4.14 2.77
C ARG A 15 -27.54 5.32 1.84
N ASP A 16 -27.57 6.54 2.37
CA ASP A 16 -27.82 7.76 1.59
C ASP A 16 -26.80 7.91 0.45
N ILE A 17 -25.51 7.63 0.73
CA ILE A 17 -24.44 7.67 -0.27
C ILE A 17 -24.66 6.61 -1.34
N LEU A 18 -24.96 5.37 -0.95
CA LEU A 18 -25.17 4.29 -1.91
C LEU A 18 -26.43 4.50 -2.76
N ASP A 19 -27.51 5.01 -2.18
CA ASP A 19 -28.74 5.34 -2.92
C ASP A 19 -28.45 6.42 -3.98
N LEU A 20 -27.68 7.46 -3.63
CA LEU A 20 -27.26 8.49 -4.59
C LEU A 20 -26.41 7.93 -5.74
N LEU A 21 -25.47 7.02 -5.43
CA LEU A 21 -24.63 6.39 -6.44
C LEU A 21 -25.45 5.48 -7.36
N LEU A 22 -26.40 4.73 -6.78
CA LEU A 22 -27.32 3.86 -7.52
C LEU A 22 -28.21 4.67 -8.48
N GLU A 23 -28.81 5.77 -8.01
CA GLU A 23 -29.59 6.69 -8.86
C GLU A 23 -28.79 7.27 -10.01
N SER A 24 -27.48 7.43 -9.81
CA SER A 24 -26.57 8.00 -10.80
C SER A 24 -25.96 6.93 -11.73
N GLY A 25 -26.37 5.66 -11.58
CA GLY A 25 -25.89 4.54 -12.37
C GLY A 25 -24.42 4.17 -12.11
N VAL A 26 -23.90 4.47 -10.92
CA VAL A 26 -22.51 4.18 -10.55
C VAL A 26 -22.45 2.90 -9.74
N ASP A 27 -21.75 1.90 -10.28
CA ASP A 27 -21.49 0.66 -9.56
C ASP A 27 -20.36 0.84 -8.52
N VAL A 28 -20.50 0.14 -7.40
CA VAL A 28 -19.53 0.15 -6.30
C VAL A 28 -19.05 -1.28 -6.08
N VAL A 29 -17.85 -1.59 -6.58
CA VAL A 29 -17.28 -2.94 -6.46
C VAL A 29 -16.67 -3.21 -5.09
N ARG A 30 -16.28 -2.15 -4.37
CA ARG A 30 -15.65 -2.27 -3.06
C ARG A 30 -15.86 -1.02 -2.23
N GLY A 31 -16.14 -1.22 -0.95
CA GLY A 31 -16.28 -0.15 0.04
C GLY A 31 -15.49 -0.45 1.30
N GLU A 32 -14.81 0.55 1.84
CA GLU A 32 -14.06 0.46 3.08
C GLU A 32 -14.35 1.69 3.95
N VAL A 33 -14.61 1.46 5.24
CA VAL A 33 -14.67 2.55 6.23
C VAL A 33 -13.28 2.70 6.83
N GLY A 34 -12.79 3.93 6.91
CA GLY A 34 -11.45 4.25 7.39
C GLY A 34 -11.35 5.69 7.87
N GLY A 35 -10.12 6.21 7.94
CA GLY A 35 -9.81 7.42 8.70
C GLY A 35 -9.28 7.08 10.09
N GLU A 36 -8.66 8.04 10.78
CA GLU A 36 -8.07 7.79 12.10
C GLU A 36 -9.12 7.46 13.16
N ARG A 37 -10.34 7.95 12.96
CA ARG A 37 -11.50 7.81 13.84
C ARG A 37 -12.72 7.22 13.12
N GLY A 38 -12.55 6.68 11.91
CA GLY A 38 -13.67 6.18 11.10
C GLY A 38 -14.48 7.28 10.38
N GLU A 39 -13.90 8.45 10.17
CA GLU A 39 -14.51 9.63 9.57
C GLU A 39 -14.46 9.66 8.04
N ALA A 40 -14.09 8.56 7.38
CA ALA A 40 -14.01 8.48 5.94
C ALA A 40 -14.55 7.17 5.39
N ILE A 41 -15.21 7.25 4.24
CA ILE A 41 -15.66 6.11 3.44
C ILE A 41 -14.88 6.14 2.14
N TYR A 42 -14.31 5.01 1.76
CA TYR A 42 -13.53 4.82 0.55
C TYR A 42 -14.26 3.86 -0.36
N LEU A 43 -14.52 4.27 -1.59
CA LEU A 43 -15.29 3.49 -2.56
C LEU A 43 -14.48 3.30 -3.84
N ALA A 44 -14.48 2.07 -4.36
CA ALA A 44 -14.02 1.79 -5.72
C ALA A 44 -15.24 1.69 -6.64
N CYS A 45 -15.23 2.54 -7.66
CA CYS A 45 -16.28 2.65 -8.66
C CYS A 45 -15.60 2.58 -10.03
N PRO A 46 -15.41 1.39 -10.64
CA PRO A 46 -14.64 1.25 -11.88
C PRO A 46 -15.21 2.08 -13.03
N ASP A 47 -16.54 2.13 -13.13
CA ASP A 47 -17.27 2.81 -14.21
C ASP A 47 -17.43 4.31 -14.00
N LEU A 48 -17.02 4.82 -12.84
CA LEU A 48 -17.08 6.26 -12.56
C LEU A 48 -16.00 7.00 -13.35
N VAL A 49 -16.41 8.00 -14.13
CA VAL A 49 -15.52 8.91 -14.88
C VAL A 49 -15.49 10.31 -14.26
N ASP A 50 -14.49 11.13 -14.61
CA ASP A 50 -14.27 12.46 -14.01
C ASP A 50 -15.49 13.39 -14.15
N GLN A 51 -16.12 13.40 -15.32
CA GLN A 51 -17.32 14.22 -15.57
C GLN A 51 -18.49 13.83 -14.65
N GLN A 52 -18.69 12.53 -14.42
CA GLN A 52 -19.71 12.03 -13.48
C GLN A 52 -19.32 12.37 -12.04
N LEU A 53 -18.05 12.24 -11.66
CA LEU A 53 -17.58 12.62 -10.32
C LEU A 53 -17.84 14.10 -10.05
N GLN A 54 -17.55 14.99 -11.01
CA GLN A 54 -17.82 16.42 -10.88
C GLN A 54 -19.33 16.71 -10.71
N ALA A 55 -20.20 15.95 -11.38
CA ALA A 55 -21.65 16.06 -11.20
C ALA A 55 -22.14 15.49 -9.86
N LEU A 56 -21.48 14.45 -9.34
CA LEU A 56 -21.79 13.82 -8.06
C LEU A 56 -21.29 14.61 -6.86
N MET A 57 -20.16 15.31 -6.98
CA MET A 57 -19.56 16.10 -5.90
C MET A 57 -20.55 17.04 -5.17
N PRO A 58 -21.33 17.89 -5.86
CA PRO A 58 -22.30 18.75 -5.17
C PRO A 58 -23.45 17.95 -4.54
N ARG A 59 -23.91 16.87 -5.17
CA ARG A 59 -24.98 16.01 -4.64
C ARG A 59 -24.52 15.28 -3.37
N LEU A 60 -23.31 14.71 -3.38
CA LEU A 60 -22.69 14.05 -2.23
C LEU A 60 -22.50 15.03 -1.07
N LYS A 61 -22.01 16.25 -1.34
CA LYS A 61 -21.89 17.30 -0.31
C LYS A 61 -23.24 17.77 0.24
N GLY A 62 -24.33 17.55 -0.49
CA GLY A 62 -25.70 17.82 -0.03
C GLY A 62 -26.22 16.79 0.98
N ILE A 63 -25.59 15.61 1.08
CA ILE A 63 -25.97 14.60 2.07
C ILE A 63 -25.49 15.08 3.45
N GLY A 64 -26.44 15.17 4.39
CA GLY A 64 -26.17 15.54 5.77
C GLY A 64 -25.10 14.63 6.39
N GLY A 65 -23.97 15.22 6.75
CA GLY A 65 -22.82 14.52 7.33
C GLY A 65 -21.61 14.41 6.40
N VAL A 66 -21.73 14.63 5.09
CA VAL A 66 -20.58 14.67 4.17
C VAL A 66 -19.87 16.01 4.28
N THR A 67 -18.57 15.99 4.59
CA THR A 67 -17.75 17.20 4.74
C THR A 67 -16.78 17.41 3.58
N GLY A 68 -16.48 16.36 2.81
CA GLY A 68 -15.58 16.46 1.67
C GLY A 68 -15.61 15.22 0.79
N VAL A 69 -15.24 15.39 -0.48
CA VAL A 69 -15.11 14.32 -1.46
C VAL A 69 -13.84 14.56 -2.26
N ALA A 70 -13.02 13.53 -2.42
CA ALA A 70 -11.78 13.60 -3.18
C ALA A 70 -11.53 12.29 -3.93
N GLN A 71 -10.88 12.36 -5.09
CA GLN A 71 -10.34 11.18 -5.76
C GLN A 71 -9.08 10.71 -5.03
N VAL A 72 -8.89 9.40 -4.96
CA VAL A 72 -7.70 8.78 -4.37
C VAL A 72 -7.11 7.75 -5.32
N GLU A 73 -5.81 7.51 -5.19
CA GLU A 73 -5.10 6.55 -6.04
C GLU A 73 -5.38 5.10 -5.62
N LEU A 74 -5.38 4.84 -4.31
CA LEU A 74 -5.52 3.51 -3.70
C LEU A 74 -6.41 3.55 -2.47
N LEU A 75 -7.25 2.52 -2.31
CA LEU A 75 -8.02 2.23 -1.09
C LEU A 75 -7.08 1.85 0.08
N PRO A 76 -7.50 2.02 1.35
CA PRO A 76 -6.70 1.63 2.51
C PRO A 76 -6.29 0.15 2.50
N GLY A 77 -7.17 -0.77 2.10
CA GLY A 77 -6.88 -2.19 1.95
C GLY A 77 -5.90 -2.49 0.81
N GLU A 78 -5.95 -1.74 -0.29
CA GLU A 78 -5.00 -1.88 -1.41
C GLU A 78 -3.60 -1.42 -1.02
N ARG A 79 -3.48 -0.33 -0.25
CA ARG A 79 -2.20 0.13 0.30
C ARG A 79 -1.56 -0.94 1.19
N ARG A 80 -2.33 -1.49 2.13
CA ARG A 80 -1.89 -2.58 3.01
C ARG A 80 -1.49 -3.84 2.25
N ARG A 81 -2.13 -4.13 1.11
CA ARG A 81 -1.76 -5.26 0.25
C ARG A 81 -0.53 -4.97 -0.61
N GLY A 82 -0.37 -3.74 -1.09
CA GLY A 82 0.86 -3.29 -1.74
C GLY A 82 2.08 -3.39 -0.82
N ASP A 83 1.90 -3.15 0.47
CA ASP A 83 2.94 -3.35 1.49
C ASP A 83 3.17 -4.83 1.85
N ALA A 84 2.18 -5.71 1.65
CA ALA A 84 2.25 -7.13 2.00
C ALA A 84 2.66 -8.05 0.84
N ASP A 85 2.47 -7.63 -0.41
CA ASP A 85 2.80 -8.40 -1.63
C ASP A 85 4.06 -7.86 -2.33
N ALA A 86 4.50 -6.65 -1.98
CA ALA A 86 5.88 -6.26 -2.23
C ALA A 86 6.76 -6.92 -1.17
N LEU A 87 7.46 -8.00 -1.54
CA LEU A 87 8.72 -8.31 -0.87
C LEU A 87 9.48 -6.98 -0.72
N PRO A 88 9.97 -6.64 0.50
CA PRO A 88 10.52 -5.32 0.76
C PRO A 88 11.64 -5.00 -0.22
N GLY A 89 11.36 -4.16 -1.24
CA GLY A 89 12.30 -3.78 -2.30
C GLY A 89 11.95 -4.19 -3.75
N GLY A 90 10.75 -4.70 -4.06
CA GLY A 90 10.36 -4.97 -5.45
C GLY A 90 11.14 -6.12 -6.09
N PHE A 91 11.30 -7.22 -5.35
CA PHE A 91 12.08 -8.38 -5.78
C PHE A 91 11.39 -9.14 -6.93
N SER A 92 12.04 -9.22 -8.09
CA SER A 92 11.65 -10.11 -9.19
C SER A 92 11.90 -11.58 -8.81
N LEU A 93 10.88 -12.41 -9.00
CA LEU A 93 10.89 -13.87 -8.79
C LEU A 93 11.23 -14.64 -10.07
N ASP A 94 11.76 -13.98 -11.09
CA ASP A 94 12.09 -14.62 -12.35
C ASP A 94 13.38 -15.45 -12.23
N GLY A 95 13.41 -16.64 -12.85
CA GLY A 95 14.58 -17.51 -12.88
C GLY A 95 14.55 -18.65 -11.86
N SER A 96 15.70 -19.29 -11.67
CA SER A 96 15.86 -20.45 -10.78
C SER A 96 15.85 -20.05 -9.30
N LEU A 97 15.52 -21.01 -8.42
CA LEU A 97 15.53 -20.80 -6.97
C LEU A 97 16.87 -20.24 -6.46
N GLY A 98 17.99 -20.70 -7.02
CA GLY A 98 19.32 -20.19 -6.66
C GLY A 98 19.50 -18.72 -7.01
N GLU A 99 19.00 -18.28 -8.16
CA GLU A 99 19.06 -16.87 -8.59
C GLU A 99 18.15 -15.98 -7.75
N ILE A 100 16.95 -16.45 -7.43
CA ILE A 100 16.00 -15.74 -6.56
C ILE A 100 16.59 -15.57 -5.16
N LEU A 101 17.08 -16.67 -4.56
CA LEU A 101 17.72 -16.63 -3.24
C LEU A 101 18.98 -15.76 -3.23
N GLY A 102 19.78 -15.79 -4.29
CA GLY A 102 20.97 -14.95 -4.41
C GLY A 102 20.64 -13.45 -4.40
N ARG A 103 19.63 -13.03 -5.17
CA ARG A 103 19.17 -11.63 -5.19
C ARG A 103 18.61 -11.20 -3.84
N PHE A 104 17.80 -12.06 -3.21
CA PHE A 104 17.24 -11.81 -1.89
C PHE A 104 18.35 -11.64 -0.84
N GLU A 105 19.31 -12.56 -0.81
CA GLU A 105 20.44 -12.51 0.11
C GLU A 105 21.27 -11.24 -0.08
N LYS A 106 21.60 -10.88 -1.33
CA LYS A 106 22.32 -9.64 -1.64
C LYS A 106 21.62 -8.40 -1.09
N ALA A 107 20.30 -8.31 -1.27
CA ALA A 107 19.55 -7.16 -0.84
C ALA A 107 19.45 -7.02 0.68
N VAL A 108 19.23 -8.13 1.38
CA VAL A 108 19.25 -8.17 2.84
C VAL A 108 20.61 -7.67 3.35
N LEU A 109 21.71 -8.17 2.79
CA LEU A 109 23.06 -7.76 3.17
C LEU A 109 23.33 -6.29 2.87
N GLN A 110 22.91 -5.80 1.69
CA GLN A 110 23.10 -4.40 1.28
C GLN A 110 22.34 -3.43 2.20
N ARG A 111 21.09 -3.76 2.57
CA ARG A 111 20.31 -2.95 3.50
C ARG A 111 20.93 -2.93 4.89
N LEU A 112 21.31 -4.11 5.41
CA LEU A 112 21.89 -4.22 6.74
C LEU A 112 23.29 -3.60 6.83
N LEU A 113 24.06 -3.53 5.74
CA LEU A 113 25.32 -2.78 5.73
C LEU A 113 25.13 -1.28 5.95
N GLY A 114 23.97 -0.72 5.55
CA GLY A 114 23.64 0.68 5.83
C GLY A 114 23.46 0.96 7.32
N GLU A 115 22.95 -0.01 8.08
CA GLU A 115 22.75 0.09 9.54
C GLU A 115 23.96 -0.44 10.34
N TYR A 116 24.70 -1.39 9.79
CA TYR A 116 25.81 -2.09 10.42
C TYR A 116 27.05 -2.13 9.49
N PRO A 117 27.88 -1.08 9.48
CA PRO A 117 28.94 -0.90 8.49
C PRO A 117 30.14 -1.87 8.63
N SER A 118 30.11 -2.77 9.63
CA SER A 118 31.17 -3.74 9.89
C SER A 118 30.65 -5.17 9.72
N SER A 119 31.41 -5.99 8.98
CA SER A 119 31.13 -7.42 8.78
C SER A 119 31.01 -8.19 10.11
N ARG A 120 31.77 -7.80 11.13
CA ARG A 120 31.68 -8.37 12.48
C ARG A 120 30.37 -8.03 13.19
N LEU A 121 29.90 -6.79 13.05
CA LEU A 121 28.67 -6.32 13.68
C LEU A 121 27.44 -6.94 12.99
N LEU A 122 27.48 -6.99 11.67
CA LEU A 122 26.46 -7.65 10.85
C LEU A 122 26.36 -9.15 11.16
N ALA A 123 27.49 -9.83 11.33
CA ALA A 123 27.52 -11.25 11.71
C ALA A 123 26.89 -11.54 13.08
N ARG A 124 27.18 -10.70 14.08
CA ARG A 124 26.54 -10.80 15.40
C ARG A 124 25.02 -10.63 15.31
N ARG A 125 24.55 -9.67 14.51
CA ARG A 125 23.11 -9.42 14.31
C ARG A 125 22.43 -10.61 13.61
N LEU A 126 23.09 -11.20 12.64
CA LEU A 126 22.56 -12.31 11.84
C LEU A 126 22.77 -13.69 12.50
N GLY A 127 23.40 -13.75 13.68
CA GLY A 127 23.61 -15.01 14.42
C GLY A 127 24.58 -15.97 13.73
N VAL A 128 25.47 -15.47 12.88
CA VAL A 128 26.42 -16.27 12.11
C VAL A 128 27.86 -15.82 12.36
N SER A 129 28.83 -16.61 11.88
CA SER A 129 30.24 -16.26 12.02
C SER A 129 30.62 -15.06 11.13
N HIS A 130 31.63 -14.29 11.57
CA HIS A 130 32.11 -13.15 10.80
C HIS A 130 32.70 -13.55 9.44
N THR A 131 33.29 -14.75 9.33
CA THR A 131 33.81 -15.29 8.07
C THR A 131 32.67 -15.65 7.11
N THR A 132 31.55 -16.20 7.62
CA THR A 132 30.34 -16.44 6.81
C THR A 132 29.82 -15.17 6.16
N ILE A 133 29.69 -14.08 6.94
CA ILE A 133 29.25 -12.79 6.39
C ILE A 133 30.30 -12.21 5.43
N ALA A 134 31.58 -12.24 5.78
CA ALA A 134 32.63 -11.75 4.89
C ALA A 134 32.62 -12.45 3.52
N ASN A 135 32.42 -13.78 3.51
CA ASN A 135 32.33 -14.57 2.29
C ASN A 135 31.06 -14.23 1.49
N LYS A 136 29.90 -14.11 2.15
CA LYS A 136 28.65 -13.72 1.48
C LYS A 136 28.72 -12.29 0.92
N LEU A 137 29.32 -11.35 1.63
CA LEU A 137 29.53 -9.99 1.14
C LEU A 137 30.42 -9.97 -0.11
N ARG A 138 31.50 -10.77 -0.14
CA ARG A 138 32.35 -10.91 -1.33
C ARG A 138 31.61 -11.53 -2.50
N GLN A 139 30.87 -12.62 -2.25
CA GLN A 139 30.08 -13.32 -3.27
C GLN A 139 29.07 -12.39 -3.96
N HIS A 140 28.49 -11.45 -3.21
CA HIS A 140 27.47 -10.52 -3.72
C HIS A 140 28.03 -9.17 -4.19
N GLY A 141 29.37 -8.98 -4.15
CA GLY A 141 30.04 -7.73 -4.56
C GLY A 141 29.83 -6.56 -3.60
N LEU A 142 29.60 -6.84 -2.31
CA LEU A 142 29.32 -5.87 -1.24
C LEU A 142 30.50 -5.71 -0.26
N GLY A 143 31.61 -6.39 -0.48
CA GLY A 143 32.82 -6.23 0.34
C GLY A 143 33.48 -4.89 0.08
N ARG A 144 33.79 -4.12 1.13
CA ARG A 144 34.77 -3.04 1.03
C ARG A 144 36.17 -3.68 0.93
N GLU A 145 36.95 -3.21 -0.04
CA GLU A 145 38.38 -3.54 -0.19
C GLU A 145 39.17 -3.21 1.08
#